data_AF-A0A7T8GZN0-F1
#
_entry.id   AF-A0A7T8GZN0-F1
#
_cell.length_a   1.000
_cell.length_b   1.000
_cell.length_c   1.000
_cell.angle_alpha   90.00
_cell.angle_beta   90.00
_cell.angle_gamma   90.00
#
_symmetry.space_group_name_H-M   'P 1'
#
loop_
_entity.id
_entity.type
_entity.pdbx_description
1 polymer ?
#
loop_
_entity_poly.entity_id
_entity_poly.type
_entity_poly.pdbx_seq_one_letter_code
_entity_poly.pdbx_strand_id
1 'polypeptide(L)'
;MSNLFATLDIKSGGGGNSSFTAQQQQQPLASLLPQIMPMLRFIAEKWSPEPSVSENLCDLLKQCIGTLQEEAKPFSNDIVNIALSAYNAEPQSAPLNLALKFFVLFAKDPQLTPLINSLFVKLCERTLGQVSSTGNLSDHTEVVSSYFEMLSLVLKKEPQLLASQEEGGIIASVFNLALACLSLPEDVMVKYATHFLGHFINISRNHQRLLQLINNGQGQNLFMVLLKCIASSPLIFSDYFGELLCTLNKKFFDNVCRWMETFVASEGFPSEKVTRAQKEQFAQIILRERVNKRRICEIVREFALVCAGVASPRYGGGHMAQVLESHERAAEHQSMLKDKKTSTTANT
;
A
#
# COMPACT_ATOMS: atom_id res chain seq x y z
N MET A 1 -25.53 19.27 -43.36
CA MET A 1 -25.78 18.51 -42.11
C MET A 1 -25.51 19.44 -40.93
N SER A 2 -26.59 20.03 -40.45
CA SER A 2 -26.92 20.33 -39.05
C SER A 2 -25.82 20.85 -38.10
N ASN A 3 -25.76 22.17 -37.98
CA ASN A 3 -25.22 22.89 -36.83
C ASN A 3 -26.07 22.61 -35.58
N LEU A 4 -25.48 22.14 -34.47
CA LEU A 4 -26.05 22.33 -33.13
C LEU A 4 -25.02 22.18 -31.99
N PHE A 5 -24.02 23.05 -31.96
CA PHE A 5 -23.35 23.42 -30.70
C PHE A 5 -23.61 24.91 -30.49
N ALA A 6 -24.72 25.22 -29.82
CA ALA A 6 -25.02 26.55 -29.34
C ALA A 6 -24.90 26.56 -27.82
N THR A 7 -23.81 27.16 -27.38
CA THR A 7 -23.49 27.60 -26.02
C THR A 7 -24.66 28.36 -25.41
N LEU A 8 -25.17 27.90 -24.27
CA LEU A 8 -26.17 28.63 -23.47
C LEU A 8 -25.44 29.47 -22.42
N ASP A 9 -25.16 30.70 -22.82
CA ASP A 9 -24.73 31.82 -21.98
C ASP A 9 -26.01 32.55 -21.51
N ILE A 10 -26.34 32.46 -20.22
CA ILE A 10 -27.50 33.17 -19.64
C ILE A 10 -27.01 34.33 -18.78
N LYS A 11 -27.25 35.53 -19.31
CA LYS A 11 -27.04 36.83 -18.67
C LYS A 11 -27.75 36.96 -17.33
N SER A 12 -27.01 37.53 -16.38
CA SER A 12 -27.47 38.17 -15.16
C SER A 12 -28.38 39.38 -15.45
N GLY A 13 -29.52 39.45 -14.75
CA GLY A 13 -30.18 40.70 -14.37
C GLY A 13 -31.65 40.85 -14.77
N GLY A 14 -32.55 40.82 -13.78
CA GLY A 14 -33.92 41.34 -13.91
C GLY A 14 -34.97 40.53 -13.14
N GLY A 15 -35.37 41.03 -11.97
CA GLY A 15 -36.34 40.37 -11.08
C GLY A 15 -37.76 40.30 -11.65
N GLY A 16 -38.45 39.22 -11.33
CA GLY A 16 -39.87 39.00 -11.62
C GLY A 16 -40.30 37.60 -11.18
N ASN A 17 -41.18 37.53 -10.19
CA ASN A 17 -41.81 36.31 -9.68
C ASN A 17 -42.16 35.31 -10.79
N SER A 18 -41.49 34.17 -10.79
CA SER A 18 -41.93 32.95 -11.44
C SER A 18 -41.58 31.80 -10.50
N SER A 19 -42.60 31.32 -9.81
CA SER A 19 -42.65 30.01 -9.19
C SER A 19 -42.39 28.94 -10.25
N PHE A 20 -41.12 28.68 -10.55
CA PHE A 20 -40.71 27.49 -11.27
C PHE A 20 -40.85 26.32 -10.31
N THR A 21 -41.95 25.60 -10.46
CA THR A 21 -42.03 24.19 -10.07
C THR A 21 -40.88 23.47 -10.76
N ALA A 22 -39.79 23.26 -10.03
CA ALA A 22 -38.75 22.32 -10.41
C ALA A 22 -39.39 20.93 -10.44
N GLN A 23 -40.01 20.57 -11.56
CA GLN A 23 -40.29 19.17 -11.86
C GLN A 23 -38.93 18.47 -11.82
N GLN A 24 -38.71 17.70 -10.76
CA GLN A 24 -37.58 16.78 -10.63
C GLN A 24 -37.58 15.90 -11.88
N GLN A 25 -36.71 16.25 -12.83
CA GLN A 25 -36.50 15.49 -14.04
C GLN A 25 -35.75 14.22 -13.61
N GLN A 26 -36.50 13.23 -13.14
CA GLN A 26 -35.97 11.93 -12.70
C GLN A 26 -35.04 11.40 -13.78
N GLN A 27 -33.84 10.98 -13.40
CA GLN A 27 -32.88 10.47 -14.37
C GLN A 27 -33.51 9.27 -15.10
N PRO A 28 -33.43 9.18 -16.45
CA PRO A 28 -34.01 8.06 -17.19
C PRO A 28 -33.52 6.70 -16.68
N LEU A 29 -32.25 6.66 -16.25
CA LEU A 29 -31.64 5.47 -15.67
C LEU A 29 -32.29 5.04 -14.35
N ALA A 30 -32.77 5.97 -13.52
CA ALA A 30 -33.44 5.66 -12.25
C ALA A 30 -34.77 4.94 -12.47
N SER A 31 -35.45 5.22 -13.58
CA SER A 31 -36.69 4.56 -13.99
C SER A 31 -36.46 3.20 -14.67
N LEU A 32 -35.32 3.04 -15.35
CA LEU A 32 -34.96 1.83 -16.09
C LEU A 32 -34.33 0.75 -15.20
N LEU A 33 -33.46 1.15 -14.26
CA LEU A 33 -32.72 0.24 -13.41
C LEU A 33 -33.62 -0.76 -12.64
N PRO A 34 -34.76 -0.35 -12.03
CA PRO A 34 -35.68 -1.30 -11.39
C PRO A 34 -36.23 -2.36 -12.36
N GLN A 35 -36.46 -2.00 -13.63
CA GLN A 35 -37.04 -2.89 -14.63
C GLN A 35 -36.04 -3.95 -15.09
N ILE A 36 -34.76 -3.58 -15.18
CA ILE A 36 -33.69 -4.49 -15.60
C ILE A 36 -33.04 -5.25 -14.43
N MET A 37 -33.18 -4.77 -13.19
CA MET A 37 -32.53 -5.40 -12.01
C MET A 37 -32.85 -6.89 -11.84
N PRO A 38 -34.10 -7.39 -12.05
CA PRO A 38 -34.38 -8.82 -11.99
C PRO A 38 -33.55 -9.64 -12.98
N MET A 39 -33.32 -9.11 -14.19
CA MET A 39 -32.47 -9.74 -15.20
C MET A 39 -31.01 -9.74 -14.74
N LEU A 40 -30.53 -8.64 -14.18
CA LEU A 40 -29.15 -8.54 -13.66
C LEU A 40 -28.90 -9.54 -12.53
N ARG A 41 -29.86 -9.71 -11.60
CA ARG A 41 -29.78 -10.72 -10.54
C ARG A 41 -29.75 -12.14 -11.11
N PHE A 42 -30.61 -12.44 -12.08
CA PHE A 42 -30.63 -13.75 -12.72
C PHE A 42 -29.29 -14.07 -13.40
N ILE A 43 -28.69 -13.08 -14.08
CA ILE A 43 -27.38 -13.22 -14.70
C ILE A 43 -26.32 -13.48 -13.62
N ALA A 44 -26.32 -12.72 -12.52
CA ALA A 44 -25.40 -12.94 -11.41
C ALA A 44 -25.52 -14.37 -10.86
N GLU A 45 -26.73 -14.83 -10.52
CA GLU A 45 -26.93 -16.17 -9.92
C GLU A 45 -26.48 -17.31 -10.83
N LYS A 46 -26.67 -17.17 -12.16
CA LYS A 46 -26.36 -18.25 -13.12
C LYS A 46 -24.93 -18.20 -13.65
N TRP A 47 -24.36 -17.00 -13.81
CA TRP A 47 -23.12 -16.78 -14.54
C TRP A 47 -22.02 -16.10 -13.70
N SER A 48 -22.19 -15.97 -12.37
CA SER A 48 -21.12 -15.47 -11.48
C SER A 48 -19.77 -16.22 -11.62
N PRO A 49 -19.73 -17.56 -11.89
CA PRO A 49 -18.45 -18.26 -12.07
C PRO A 49 -17.70 -17.89 -13.36
N GLU A 50 -18.37 -17.30 -14.34
CA GLU A 50 -17.75 -16.89 -15.61
C GLU A 50 -17.13 -15.49 -15.43
N PRO A 51 -15.79 -15.35 -15.41
CA PRO A 51 -15.12 -14.10 -15.04
C PRO A 51 -15.53 -12.92 -15.93
N SER A 52 -15.66 -13.17 -17.24
CA SER A 52 -16.01 -12.17 -18.24
C SER A 52 -17.42 -11.59 -18.05
N VAL A 53 -18.39 -12.44 -17.68
CA VAL A 53 -19.78 -12.00 -17.43
C VAL A 53 -19.85 -11.23 -16.12
N SER A 54 -19.18 -11.73 -15.09
CA SER A 54 -19.08 -11.12 -13.77
C SER A 54 -18.43 -9.73 -13.82
N GLU A 55 -17.37 -9.57 -14.63
CA GLU A 55 -16.70 -8.28 -14.88
C GLU A 55 -17.63 -7.28 -15.55
N ASN A 56 -18.24 -7.65 -16.68
CA ASN A 56 -19.17 -6.77 -17.41
C ASN A 56 -20.37 -6.35 -16.55
N LEU A 57 -20.89 -7.27 -15.74
CA LEU A 57 -21.99 -6.98 -14.82
C LEU A 57 -21.58 -6.00 -13.73
N CYS A 58 -20.41 -6.20 -13.11
CA CYS A 58 -19.87 -5.29 -12.11
C CYS A 58 -19.59 -3.90 -12.68
N ASP A 59 -19.06 -3.84 -13.90
CA ASP A 59 -18.75 -2.59 -14.58
C ASP A 59 -19.99 -1.81 -14.99
N LEU A 60 -21.03 -2.49 -15.48
CA LEU A 60 -22.33 -1.88 -15.73
C LEU A 60 -22.89 -1.25 -14.45
N LEU A 61 -22.91 -2.01 -13.34
CA LEU A 61 -23.41 -1.50 -12.05
C LEU A 61 -22.56 -0.35 -11.52
N LYS A 62 -21.23 -0.42 -11.67
CA LYS A 62 -20.30 0.64 -11.29
C LYS A 62 -20.60 1.95 -12.04
N GLN A 63 -20.88 1.87 -13.33
CA GLN A 63 -21.30 3.02 -14.15
C GLN A 63 -22.67 3.54 -13.74
N CYS A 64 -23.64 2.64 -13.48
CA CYS A 64 -24.98 3.01 -13.03
C CYS A 64 -24.93 3.78 -11.71
N ILE A 65 -24.22 3.26 -10.71
CA ILE A 65 -24.03 3.92 -9.41
C ILE A 65 -23.29 5.26 -9.57
N GLY A 66 -22.29 5.31 -10.44
CA GLY A 66 -21.58 6.56 -10.72
C GLY A 66 -22.45 7.65 -11.33
N THR A 67 -23.45 7.26 -12.13
CA THR A 67 -24.38 8.16 -12.81
C THR A 67 -25.53 8.59 -11.89
N LEU A 68 -26.16 7.62 -11.21
CA LEU A 68 -27.31 7.84 -10.33
C LEU A 68 -26.94 8.49 -8.99
N GLN A 69 -25.74 8.22 -8.47
CA GLN A 69 -25.27 8.71 -7.17
C GLN A 69 -26.31 8.44 -6.06
N GLU A 70 -26.86 9.48 -5.43
CA GLU A 70 -27.87 9.36 -4.38
C GLU A 70 -29.15 8.62 -4.83
N GLU A 71 -29.51 8.70 -6.12
CA GLU A 71 -30.67 7.98 -6.68
C GLU A 71 -30.45 6.46 -6.77
N ALA A 72 -29.21 5.97 -6.57
CA ALA A 72 -28.93 4.54 -6.54
C ALA A 72 -29.26 3.88 -5.20
N LYS A 73 -29.52 4.65 -4.13
CA LYS A 73 -29.76 4.12 -2.78
C LYS A 73 -30.83 3.03 -2.71
N PRO A 74 -31.99 3.13 -3.39
CA PRO A 74 -33.01 2.08 -3.36
C PRO A 74 -32.52 0.71 -3.86
N PHE A 75 -31.48 0.70 -4.69
CA PHE A 75 -30.92 -0.50 -5.31
C PHE A 75 -29.70 -1.05 -4.55
N SER A 76 -29.33 -0.45 -3.42
CA SER A 76 -28.11 -0.77 -2.67
C SER A 76 -28.01 -2.26 -2.33
N ASN A 77 -29.11 -2.88 -1.86
CA ASN A 77 -29.11 -4.30 -1.50
C ASN A 77 -28.84 -5.19 -2.72
N ASP A 78 -29.49 -4.91 -3.85
CA ASP A 78 -29.30 -5.67 -5.09
C ASP A 78 -27.85 -5.57 -5.58
N ILE A 79 -27.31 -4.35 -5.61
CA ILE A 79 -25.93 -4.08 -6.02
C ILE A 79 -24.94 -4.85 -5.13
N VAL A 80 -25.12 -4.76 -3.81
CA VAL A 80 -24.23 -5.41 -2.84
C VAL A 80 -24.32 -6.94 -2.96
N ASN A 81 -25.52 -7.49 -3.15
CA ASN A 81 -25.72 -8.93 -3.34
C ASN A 81 -25.08 -9.42 -4.65
N ILE A 82 -25.20 -8.67 -5.75
CA ILE A 82 -24.55 -9.00 -7.02
C ILE A 82 -23.03 -8.97 -6.86
N ALA A 83 -22.48 -7.93 -6.23
CA ALA A 83 -21.04 -7.83 -5.98
C ALA A 83 -20.51 -9.00 -5.13
N LEU A 84 -21.23 -9.37 -4.07
CA LEU A 84 -20.87 -10.50 -3.22
C LEU A 84 -21.02 -11.84 -3.93
N SER A 85 -22.07 -12.04 -4.73
CA SER A 85 -22.26 -13.25 -5.53
C SER A 85 -21.09 -13.46 -6.49
N ALA A 86 -20.75 -12.40 -7.23
CA ALA A 86 -19.63 -12.38 -8.15
C ALA A 86 -18.30 -12.69 -7.44
N TYR A 87 -18.01 -12.00 -6.32
CA TYR A 87 -16.75 -12.18 -5.60
C TYR A 87 -16.64 -13.52 -4.88
N ASN A 88 -17.76 -14.08 -4.42
CA ASN A 88 -17.75 -15.38 -3.74
C ASN A 88 -17.53 -16.54 -4.73
N ALA A 89 -18.13 -16.45 -5.92
CA ALA A 89 -17.96 -17.44 -6.98
C ALA A 89 -16.50 -17.49 -7.45
N GLU A 90 -15.96 -16.36 -7.90
CA GLU A 90 -14.57 -16.22 -8.30
C GLU A 90 -14.02 -14.85 -7.86
N PRO A 91 -13.11 -14.80 -6.87
CA PRO A 91 -12.53 -13.56 -6.41
C PRO A 91 -11.71 -12.88 -7.51
N GLN A 92 -12.13 -11.67 -7.90
CA GLN A 92 -11.50 -10.90 -8.98
C GLN A 92 -11.58 -9.38 -8.72
N SER A 93 -10.94 -8.58 -9.56
CA SER A 93 -10.83 -7.12 -9.38
C SER A 93 -12.15 -6.37 -9.58
N ALA A 94 -13.02 -6.81 -10.49
CA ALA A 94 -14.23 -6.07 -10.85
C ALA A 94 -15.25 -5.90 -9.70
N PRO A 95 -15.59 -6.93 -8.90
CA PRO A 95 -16.43 -6.76 -7.71
C PRO A 95 -15.80 -5.85 -6.65
N LEU A 96 -14.46 -5.88 -6.50
CA LEU A 96 -13.74 -4.99 -5.58
C LEU A 96 -13.84 -3.53 -6.03
N ASN A 97 -13.74 -3.27 -7.34
CA ASN A 97 -13.90 -1.94 -7.92
C ASN A 97 -15.33 -1.41 -7.78
N LEU A 98 -16.34 -2.28 -7.96
CA LEU A 98 -17.74 -1.95 -7.69
C LEU A 98 -17.95 -1.60 -6.21
N ALA A 99 -17.44 -2.44 -5.29
CA ALA A 99 -17.50 -2.22 -3.86
C ALA A 99 -16.81 -0.90 -3.44
N LEU A 100 -15.63 -0.61 -4.00
CA LEU A 100 -14.94 0.66 -3.77
C LEU A 100 -15.81 1.86 -4.15
N LYS A 101 -16.44 1.83 -5.33
CA LYS A 101 -17.32 2.90 -5.78
C LYS A 101 -18.52 3.06 -4.83
N PHE A 102 -19.08 1.95 -4.37
CA PHE A 102 -20.17 1.91 -3.40
C PHE A 102 -19.75 2.52 -2.05
N PHE A 103 -18.59 2.13 -1.51
CA PHE A 103 -18.04 2.70 -0.27
C PHE A 103 -17.82 4.21 -0.38
N VAL A 104 -17.19 4.67 -1.45
CA VAL A 104 -16.85 6.09 -1.64
C VAL A 104 -18.11 6.97 -1.72
N LEU A 105 -19.20 6.46 -2.26
CA LEU A 105 -20.45 7.22 -2.38
C LEU A 105 -21.29 7.17 -1.10
N PHE A 106 -21.37 6.01 -0.45
CA PHE A 106 -22.39 5.78 0.58
C PHE A 106 -21.84 5.60 1.99
N ALA A 107 -20.52 5.57 2.23
CA ALA A 107 -19.95 5.32 3.57
C ALA A 107 -20.40 6.31 4.65
N LYS A 108 -20.84 7.52 4.27
CA LYS A 108 -21.34 8.55 5.18
C LYS A 108 -22.83 8.46 5.44
N ASP A 109 -23.56 7.58 4.74
CA ASP A 109 -24.99 7.39 4.92
C ASP A 109 -25.27 6.49 6.15
N PRO A 110 -25.93 7.01 7.20
CA PRO A 110 -26.24 6.23 8.40
C PRO A 110 -27.15 5.03 8.12
N GLN A 111 -28.04 5.12 7.13
CA GLN A 111 -29.00 4.05 6.82
C GLN A 111 -28.32 2.87 6.13
N LEU A 112 -27.29 3.14 5.33
CA LEU A 112 -26.54 2.11 4.60
C LEU A 112 -25.32 1.59 5.37
N THR A 113 -24.99 2.20 6.51
CA THR A 113 -23.82 1.82 7.33
C THR A 113 -23.77 0.32 7.66
N PRO A 114 -24.87 -0.35 8.08
CA PRO A 114 -24.83 -1.80 8.34
C PRO A 114 -24.52 -2.63 7.08
N LEU A 115 -25.09 -2.25 5.94
CA LEU A 115 -24.88 -2.92 4.66
C LEU A 115 -23.43 -2.76 4.17
N ILE A 116 -22.89 -1.55 4.30
CA ILE A 116 -21.51 -1.21 3.94
C ILE A 116 -20.50 -1.97 4.80
N ASN A 117 -20.71 -2.01 6.13
CA ASN A 117 -19.86 -2.77 7.03
C ASN A 117 -19.93 -4.27 6.72
N SER A 118 -21.13 -4.80 6.46
CA SER A 118 -21.29 -6.21 6.08
C SER A 118 -20.57 -6.54 4.77
N LEU A 119 -20.68 -5.69 3.74
CA LEU A 119 -19.96 -5.85 2.49
C LEU A 119 -18.44 -5.84 2.73
N PHE A 120 -17.93 -4.84 3.45
CA PHE A 120 -16.51 -4.71 3.76
C PHE A 120 -15.96 -5.97 4.44
N VAL A 121 -16.61 -6.42 5.53
CA VAL A 121 -16.19 -7.60 6.28
C VAL A 121 -16.21 -8.85 5.41
N LYS A 122 -17.29 -9.09 4.65
CA LYS A 122 -17.40 -10.27 3.77
C LYS A 122 -16.33 -10.31 2.69
N LEU A 123 -15.99 -9.16 2.09
CA LEU A 123 -14.90 -9.09 1.12
C LEU A 123 -13.57 -9.46 1.78
N CYS A 124 -13.25 -8.86 2.93
CA CYS A 124 -12.02 -9.17 3.67
C CYS A 124 -11.95 -10.65 4.06
N GLU A 125 -13.03 -11.22 4.60
CA GLU A 125 -13.11 -12.63 5.00
C GLU A 125 -12.92 -13.56 3.81
N ARG A 126 -13.55 -13.26 2.67
CA ARG A 126 -13.41 -14.07 1.46
C ARG A 126 -11.98 -14.05 0.92
N THR A 127 -11.34 -12.88 0.85
CA THR A 127 -9.94 -12.75 0.41
C THR A 127 -8.99 -13.47 1.36
N LEU A 128 -9.13 -13.24 2.68
CA LEU A 128 -8.29 -13.89 3.68
C LEU A 128 -8.46 -15.41 3.69
N GLY A 129 -9.71 -15.89 3.55
CA GLY A 129 -10.01 -17.32 3.45
C GLY A 129 -9.40 -17.96 2.20
N GLN A 130 -9.46 -17.27 1.06
CA GLN A 130 -8.84 -17.74 -0.19
C GLN A 130 -7.32 -17.89 -0.04
N VAL A 131 -6.64 -16.86 0.47
CA VAL A 131 -5.19 -16.88 0.68
C VAL A 131 -4.79 -17.96 1.69
N SER A 132 -5.59 -18.16 2.74
CA SER A 132 -5.32 -19.17 3.76
C SER A 132 -5.52 -20.61 3.25
N SER A 133 -6.37 -20.81 2.24
CA SER A 133 -6.74 -22.14 1.74
C SER A 133 -5.67 -22.78 0.84
N THR A 134 -4.92 -22.00 0.07
CA THR A 134 -3.89 -22.52 -0.85
C THR A 134 -2.50 -22.60 -0.21
N GLY A 135 -2.27 -21.89 0.90
CA GLY A 135 -0.98 -21.81 1.58
C GLY A 135 0.10 -21.03 0.82
N ASN A 136 -0.12 -20.71 -0.45
CA ASN A 136 0.76 -19.92 -1.29
C ASN A 136 0.09 -18.60 -1.71
N LEU A 137 0.70 -17.47 -1.32
CA LEU A 137 0.21 -16.13 -1.67
C LEU A 137 0.42 -15.81 -3.16
N SER A 138 1.49 -16.32 -3.76
CA SER A 138 1.86 -16.02 -5.15
C SER A 138 0.79 -16.42 -6.17
N ASP A 139 0.02 -17.47 -5.87
CA ASP A 139 -1.07 -17.95 -6.73
C ASP A 139 -2.24 -16.96 -6.80
N HIS A 140 -2.35 -16.04 -5.84
CA HIS A 140 -3.43 -15.05 -5.75
C HIS A 140 -2.96 -13.62 -5.99
N THR A 141 -1.83 -13.44 -6.70
CA THR A 141 -1.19 -12.13 -6.94
C THR A 141 -2.15 -11.07 -7.45
N GLU A 142 -2.98 -11.40 -8.44
CA GLU A 142 -3.89 -10.43 -9.06
C GLU A 142 -4.98 -9.96 -8.08
N VAL A 143 -5.61 -10.91 -7.38
CA VAL A 143 -6.70 -10.64 -6.44
C VAL A 143 -6.18 -9.85 -5.24
N VAL A 144 -5.06 -10.27 -4.66
CA VAL A 144 -4.44 -9.61 -3.49
C VAL A 144 -3.95 -8.21 -3.84
N SER A 145 -3.37 -8.02 -5.03
CA SER A 145 -2.95 -6.70 -5.51
C SER A 145 -4.15 -5.76 -5.65
N SER A 146 -5.21 -6.21 -6.33
CA SER A 146 -6.45 -5.44 -6.51
C SER A 146 -7.13 -5.13 -5.17
N TYR A 147 -7.07 -6.07 -4.23
CA TYR A 147 -7.59 -5.92 -2.88
C TYR A 147 -6.84 -4.84 -2.09
N PHE A 148 -5.50 -4.84 -2.09
CA PHE A 148 -4.73 -3.80 -1.42
C PHE A 148 -4.83 -2.44 -2.11
N GLU A 149 -5.00 -2.40 -3.43
CA GLU A 149 -5.32 -1.18 -4.16
C GLU A 149 -6.65 -0.60 -3.69
N MET A 150 -7.71 -1.42 -3.63
CA MET A 150 -9.03 -1.03 -3.11
C MET A 150 -8.92 -0.51 -1.68
N LEU A 151 -8.27 -1.25 -0.77
CA LEU A 151 -8.11 -0.84 0.63
C LEU A 151 -7.33 0.47 0.78
N SER A 152 -6.29 0.68 -0.02
CA SER A 152 -5.53 1.94 -0.04
C SER A 152 -6.42 3.12 -0.42
N LEU A 153 -7.29 2.93 -1.41
CA LEU A 153 -8.25 3.94 -1.87
C LEU A 153 -9.35 4.20 -0.85
N VAL A 154 -9.85 3.15 -0.17
CA VAL A 154 -10.79 3.28 0.95
C VAL A 154 -10.16 4.09 2.07
N LEU A 155 -8.96 3.74 2.53
CA LEU A 155 -8.24 4.50 3.57
C LEU A 155 -8.03 5.97 3.19
N LYS A 156 -7.77 6.24 1.91
CA LYS A 156 -7.56 7.61 1.41
C LYS A 156 -8.85 8.43 1.38
N LYS A 157 -9.99 7.82 1.04
CA LYS A 157 -11.25 8.54 0.81
C LYS A 157 -12.21 8.47 1.99
N GLU A 158 -12.39 7.29 2.57
CA GLU A 158 -13.34 7.00 3.65
C GLU A 158 -12.68 6.15 4.75
N PRO A 159 -11.67 6.69 5.47
CA PRO A 159 -10.93 5.96 6.51
C PRO A 159 -11.81 5.50 7.68
N GLN A 160 -12.97 6.15 7.87
CA GLN A 160 -13.93 5.78 8.90
C GLN A 160 -14.43 4.35 8.72
N LEU A 161 -14.49 3.83 7.47
CA LEU A 161 -14.92 2.46 7.21
C LEU A 161 -14.01 1.43 7.90
N LEU A 162 -12.68 1.62 7.86
CA LEU A 162 -11.77 0.73 8.57
C LEU A 162 -11.74 1.02 10.07
N ALA A 163 -11.88 2.30 10.46
CA ALA A 163 -11.86 2.70 11.86
C ALA A 163 -13.13 2.30 12.64
N SER A 164 -14.27 2.08 11.96
CA SER A 164 -15.54 1.69 12.58
C SER A 164 -15.66 0.19 12.84
N GLN A 165 -14.79 -0.64 12.25
CA GLN A 165 -14.83 -2.09 12.46
C GLN A 165 -14.52 -2.46 13.91
N GLU A 166 -15.15 -3.51 14.40
CA GLU A 166 -14.96 -4.01 15.77
C GLU A 166 -13.50 -4.38 16.03
N GLU A 167 -13.06 -4.18 17.28
CA GLU A 167 -11.70 -4.49 17.70
C GLU A 167 -11.45 -6.01 17.64
N GLY A 168 -10.34 -6.41 17.02
CA GLY A 168 -9.72 -7.70 17.32
C GLY A 168 -9.72 -8.80 16.25
N GLY A 169 -10.27 -8.60 15.05
CA GLY A 169 -10.23 -9.64 14.01
C GLY A 169 -9.72 -9.15 12.68
N ILE A 170 -10.63 -8.61 11.88
CA ILE A 170 -10.41 -8.49 10.45
C ILE A 170 -9.27 -7.54 10.08
N ILE A 171 -9.20 -6.36 10.71
CA ILE A 171 -8.18 -5.36 10.40
C ILE A 171 -6.77 -5.85 10.75
N ALA A 172 -6.62 -6.59 11.87
CA ALA A 172 -5.35 -7.18 12.25
C ALA A 172 -4.90 -8.26 11.25
N SER A 173 -5.83 -9.11 10.82
CA SER A 173 -5.55 -10.13 9.78
C SER A 173 -5.17 -9.50 8.44
N VAL A 174 -5.84 -8.43 8.03
CA VAL A 174 -5.50 -7.67 6.82
C VAL A 174 -4.12 -7.02 6.93
N PHE A 175 -3.79 -6.46 8.10
CA PHE A 175 -2.47 -5.88 8.36
C PHE A 175 -1.38 -6.96 8.28
N ASN A 176 -1.59 -8.12 8.90
CA ASN A 176 -0.66 -9.24 8.85
C ASN A 176 -0.48 -9.80 7.42
N LEU A 177 -1.55 -9.86 6.63
CA LEU A 177 -1.46 -10.23 5.22
C LEU A 177 -0.55 -9.24 4.47
N ALA A 178 -0.72 -7.93 4.71
CA ALA A 178 0.13 -6.91 4.07
C ALA A 178 1.60 -7.07 4.47
N LEU A 179 1.90 -7.42 5.72
CA LEU A 179 3.26 -7.71 6.18
C LEU A 179 3.86 -8.92 5.46
N ALA A 180 3.07 -9.99 5.27
CA ALA A 180 3.50 -11.18 4.54
C ALA A 180 3.85 -10.83 3.09
N CYS A 181 3.03 -9.99 2.44
CA CYS A 181 3.27 -9.53 1.07
C CYS A 181 4.58 -8.73 0.88
N LEU A 182 5.14 -8.11 1.93
CA LEU A 182 6.41 -7.38 1.81
C LEU A 182 7.61 -8.29 1.55
N SER A 183 7.52 -9.57 1.91
CA SER A 183 8.59 -10.55 1.76
C SER A 183 8.51 -11.34 0.44
N LEU A 184 7.51 -11.04 -0.39
CA LEU A 184 7.26 -11.74 -1.63
C LEU A 184 8.13 -11.22 -2.79
N PRO A 185 8.42 -12.04 -3.80
CA PRO A 185 9.20 -11.64 -4.97
C PRO A 185 8.41 -10.81 -6.00
N GLU A 186 7.07 -10.78 -5.94
CA GLU A 186 6.23 -10.09 -6.92
C GLU A 186 6.15 -8.57 -6.67
N ASP A 187 6.66 -7.77 -7.62
CA ASP A 187 6.69 -6.29 -7.54
C ASP A 187 5.31 -5.69 -7.23
N VAL A 188 4.27 -6.19 -7.92
CA VAL A 188 2.91 -5.67 -7.81
C VAL A 188 2.34 -5.86 -6.39
N MET A 189 2.60 -7.02 -5.78
CA MET A 189 2.18 -7.30 -4.39
C MET A 189 2.90 -6.40 -3.39
N VAL A 190 4.23 -6.29 -3.50
CA VAL A 190 5.04 -5.46 -2.60
C VAL A 190 4.62 -3.98 -2.72
N LYS A 191 4.42 -3.49 -3.94
CA LYS A 191 3.96 -2.12 -4.22
C LYS A 191 2.62 -1.81 -3.56
N TYR A 192 1.59 -2.64 -3.78
CA TYR A 192 0.27 -2.34 -3.22
C TYR A 192 0.20 -2.58 -1.70
N ALA A 193 0.91 -3.57 -1.18
CA ALA A 193 1.02 -3.78 0.27
C ALA A 193 1.73 -2.60 0.97
N THR A 194 2.85 -2.11 0.42
CA THR A 194 3.54 -0.93 0.97
C THR A 194 2.70 0.34 0.88
N HIS A 195 1.95 0.54 -0.22
CA HIS A 195 1.00 1.65 -0.33
C HIS A 195 -0.10 1.58 0.74
N PHE A 196 -0.71 0.41 0.93
CA PHE A 196 -1.74 0.20 1.95
C PHE A 196 -1.18 0.51 3.34
N LEU A 197 -0.04 -0.08 3.71
CA LEU A 197 0.60 0.14 5.01
C LEU A 197 0.97 1.61 5.22
N GLY A 198 1.50 2.28 4.19
CA GLY A 198 1.82 3.70 4.22
C GLY A 198 0.58 4.56 4.48
N HIS A 199 -0.53 4.30 3.78
CA HIS A 199 -1.80 4.98 4.01
C HIS A 199 -2.35 4.70 5.41
N PHE A 200 -2.29 3.45 5.86
CA PHE A 200 -2.72 3.02 7.19
C PHE A 200 -1.96 3.80 8.28
N ILE A 201 -0.63 3.83 8.21
CA ILE A 201 0.23 4.58 9.14
C ILE A 201 -0.12 6.08 9.11
N ASN A 202 -0.29 6.65 7.92
CA ASN A 202 -0.54 8.08 7.76
C ASN A 202 -1.84 8.54 8.44
N ILE A 203 -2.88 7.70 8.41
CA ILE A 203 -4.20 8.00 8.97
C ILE A 203 -4.40 7.48 10.40
N SER A 204 -3.64 6.47 10.82
CA SER A 204 -3.83 5.78 12.11
C SER A 204 -3.91 6.72 13.31
N ARG A 205 -3.10 7.78 13.37
CA ARG A 205 -3.13 8.77 14.46
C ARG A 205 -4.46 9.52 14.60
N ASN A 206 -5.26 9.59 13.55
CA ASN A 206 -6.55 10.28 13.55
C ASN A 206 -7.69 9.36 14.04
N HIS A 207 -7.43 8.05 14.19
CA HIS A 207 -8.45 7.06 14.54
C HIS A 207 -7.92 6.15 15.65
N GLN A 208 -8.50 6.26 16.86
CA GLN A 208 -8.01 5.58 18.06
C GLN A 208 -7.81 4.06 17.87
N ARG A 209 -8.74 3.37 17.19
CA ARG A 209 -8.63 1.91 16.96
C ARG A 209 -7.45 1.55 16.06
N LEU A 210 -7.23 2.29 14.98
CA LEU A 210 -6.09 2.08 14.09
C LEU A 210 -4.77 2.38 14.79
N LEU A 211 -4.76 3.42 15.64
CA LEU A 211 -3.62 3.77 16.48
C LEU A 211 -3.28 2.66 17.50
N GLN A 212 -4.29 2.07 18.14
CA GLN A 212 -4.11 0.97 19.09
C GLN A 212 -3.47 -0.24 18.40
N LEU A 213 -3.89 -0.59 17.17
CA LEU A 213 -3.25 -1.69 16.43
C LEU A 213 -1.73 -1.47 16.29
N ILE A 214 -1.31 -0.26 15.89
CA ILE A 214 0.11 0.09 15.74
C ILE A 214 0.85 0.03 17.09
N ASN A 215 0.25 0.58 18.14
CA ASN A 215 0.86 0.64 19.47
C ASN A 215 0.92 -0.74 20.16
N ASN A 216 0.01 -1.67 19.85
CA ASN A 216 -0.05 -3.03 20.39
C ASN A 216 0.99 -3.98 19.74
N GLY A 217 2.16 -3.47 19.35
CA GLY A 217 3.26 -4.26 18.80
C GLY A 217 3.28 -4.42 17.28
N GLN A 218 2.15 -4.22 16.57
CA GLN A 218 2.14 -4.36 15.10
C GLN A 218 3.01 -3.31 14.41
N GLY A 219 3.16 -2.12 14.99
CA GLY A 219 4.09 -1.11 14.50
C GLY A 219 5.55 -1.56 14.55
N GLN A 220 5.94 -2.21 15.65
CA GLN A 220 7.29 -2.77 15.80
C GLN A 220 7.49 -3.95 14.86
N ASN A 221 6.50 -4.84 14.73
CA ASN A 221 6.55 -5.96 13.80
C ASN A 221 6.74 -5.47 12.36
N LEU A 222 5.96 -4.47 11.93
CA LEU A 222 6.12 -3.82 10.64
C LEU A 222 7.54 -3.28 10.45
N PHE A 223 8.07 -2.56 11.43
CA PHE A 223 9.41 -2.00 11.36
C PHE A 223 10.48 -3.09 11.18
N MET A 224 10.39 -4.18 11.95
CA MET A 224 11.35 -5.29 11.86
C MET A 224 11.23 -6.04 10.53
N VAL A 225 10.01 -6.34 10.07
CA VAL A 225 9.78 -6.97 8.75
C VAL A 225 10.34 -6.07 7.64
N LEU A 226 10.10 -4.76 7.70
CA LEU A 226 10.60 -3.80 6.73
C LEU A 226 12.14 -3.81 6.65
N LEU A 227 12.83 -3.78 7.78
CA LEU A 227 14.30 -3.85 7.81
C LEU A 227 14.84 -5.18 7.29
N LYS A 228 14.15 -6.28 7.57
CA LYS A 228 14.47 -7.59 7.00
C LYS A 228 14.33 -7.58 5.48
N CYS A 229 13.22 -7.08 4.95
CA CYS A 229 12.99 -6.95 3.51
C CYS A 229 14.03 -6.04 2.84
N ILE A 230 14.44 -4.93 3.47
CA ILE A 230 15.52 -4.08 2.95
C ILE A 230 16.83 -4.88 2.79
N ALA A 231 17.10 -5.84 3.67
CA ALA A 231 18.32 -6.65 3.61
C ALA A 231 18.24 -7.80 2.60
N SER A 232 17.07 -8.40 2.38
CA SER A 232 16.92 -9.65 1.61
C SER A 232 16.25 -9.49 0.25
N SER A 233 15.51 -8.42 0.00
CA SER A 233 14.68 -8.28 -1.19
C SER A 233 15.43 -7.59 -2.35
N PRO A 234 14.96 -7.76 -3.60
CA PRO A 234 15.51 -7.06 -4.77
C PRO A 234 15.59 -5.54 -4.59
N LEU A 235 16.68 -4.93 -5.08
CA LEU A 235 16.92 -3.48 -4.93
C LEU A 235 15.83 -2.60 -5.55
N ILE A 236 15.09 -3.10 -6.55
CA ILE A 236 13.96 -2.40 -7.16
C ILE A 236 12.87 -2.05 -6.14
N PHE A 237 12.75 -2.81 -5.04
CA PHE A 237 11.79 -2.53 -3.96
C PHE A 237 12.29 -1.51 -2.93
N SER A 238 13.56 -1.10 -3.00
CA SER A 238 14.18 -0.19 -2.02
C SER A 238 13.45 1.14 -1.92
N ASP A 239 12.91 1.62 -3.05
CA ASP A 239 12.13 2.87 -3.05
C ASP A 239 10.86 2.68 -2.23
N TYR A 240 10.04 1.65 -2.49
CA TYR A 240 8.83 1.34 -1.73
C TYR A 240 9.10 1.24 -0.22
N PHE A 241 10.15 0.52 0.16
CA PHE A 241 10.54 0.37 1.56
C PHE A 241 11.00 1.69 2.18
N GLY A 242 11.75 2.50 1.44
CA GLY A 242 12.16 3.84 1.85
C GLY A 242 10.97 4.78 2.07
N GLU A 243 9.96 4.73 1.20
CA GLU A 243 8.74 5.54 1.36
C GLU A 243 7.96 5.14 2.62
N LEU A 244 7.84 3.83 2.86
CA LEU A 244 7.15 3.29 4.02
C LEU A 244 7.89 3.63 5.32
N LEU A 245 9.22 3.47 5.34
CA LEU A 245 10.07 3.85 6.47
C LEU A 245 9.99 5.35 6.74
N CYS A 246 10.00 6.19 5.71
CA CYS A 246 9.80 7.63 5.83
C CYS A 246 8.45 7.97 6.48
N THR A 247 7.39 7.31 6.02
CA THR A 247 6.04 7.51 6.55
C THR A 247 5.96 7.14 8.03
N LEU A 248 6.57 6.00 8.40
CA LEU A 248 6.65 5.54 9.78
C LEU A 248 7.49 6.48 10.65
N ASN A 249 8.66 6.93 10.17
CA ASN A 249 9.53 7.87 10.88
C ASN A 249 8.84 9.22 11.12
N LYS A 250 8.13 9.73 10.11
CA LYS A 250 7.34 10.98 10.21
C LYS A 250 6.20 10.85 11.21
N LYS A 251 5.50 9.71 11.22
CA LYS A 251 4.24 9.51 11.97
C LYS A 251 4.41 8.79 13.29
N PHE A 252 5.53 8.17 13.58
CA PHE A 252 5.74 7.41 14.82
C PHE A 252 7.17 7.59 15.31
N PHE A 253 7.69 8.81 15.20
CA PHE A 253 9.09 9.15 15.50
C PHE A 253 9.60 8.58 16.84
N ASP A 254 8.86 8.79 17.93
CA ASP A 254 9.27 8.31 19.26
C ASP A 254 9.35 6.78 19.33
N ASN A 255 8.42 6.09 18.65
CA ASN A 255 8.45 4.64 18.55
C ASN A 255 9.59 4.18 17.66
N VAL A 256 9.84 4.85 16.53
CA VAL A 256 10.94 4.53 15.61
C VAL A 256 12.31 4.73 16.29
N CYS A 257 12.47 5.74 17.16
CA CYS A 257 13.68 5.89 17.97
C CYS A 257 13.93 4.62 18.83
N ARG A 258 12.91 4.18 19.56
CA ARG A 258 12.99 2.97 20.41
C ARG A 258 13.22 1.70 19.58
N TRP A 259 12.53 1.56 18.44
CA TRP A 259 12.70 0.38 17.59
C TRP A 259 14.08 0.36 16.91
N MET A 260 14.65 1.52 16.57
CA MET A 260 16.01 1.65 16.07
C MET A 260 17.06 1.23 17.11
N GLU A 261 16.85 1.55 18.38
CA GLU A 261 17.72 1.06 19.47
C GLU A 261 17.70 -0.47 19.55
N THR A 262 16.51 -1.09 19.50
CA THR A 262 16.37 -2.56 19.44
C THR A 262 17.04 -3.15 18.21
N PHE A 263 16.93 -2.48 17.06
CA PHE A 263 17.56 -2.90 15.81
C PHE A 263 19.09 -2.90 15.92
N VAL A 264 19.68 -1.82 16.46
CA VAL A 264 21.13 -1.69 16.66
C VAL A 264 21.65 -2.74 17.62
N ALA A 265 20.90 -3.02 18.69
CA ALA A 265 21.25 -4.02 19.70
C ALA A 265 21.14 -5.48 19.19
N SER A 266 20.34 -5.73 18.16
CA SER A 266 20.14 -7.09 17.63
C SER A 266 21.36 -7.57 16.84
N GLU A 267 22.03 -8.61 17.31
CA GLU A 267 23.12 -9.28 16.57
C GLU A 267 22.59 -10.08 15.38
N GLY A 268 23.37 -10.15 14.28
CA GLY A 268 22.99 -10.87 13.07
C GLY A 268 21.81 -10.32 12.26
N PHE A 269 21.07 -9.34 12.79
CA PHE A 269 19.91 -8.73 12.14
C PHE A 269 20.24 -7.34 11.57
N PRO A 270 19.85 -6.97 10.33
CA PRO A 270 18.98 -7.69 9.42
C PRO A 270 19.75 -8.65 8.49
N SER A 271 21.09 -8.62 8.55
CA SER A 271 22.02 -9.49 7.86
C SER A 271 23.29 -9.61 8.71
N GLU A 272 23.93 -10.78 8.71
CA GLU A 272 25.20 -11.03 9.40
C GLU A 272 26.36 -10.19 8.85
N LYS A 273 26.20 -9.65 7.64
CA LYS A 273 27.22 -8.85 6.94
C LYS A 273 27.29 -7.41 7.46
N VAL A 274 26.32 -6.97 8.27
CA VAL A 274 26.23 -5.59 8.75
C VAL A 274 26.79 -5.48 10.16
N THR A 275 27.83 -4.67 10.31
CA THR A 275 28.44 -4.38 11.62
C THR A 275 27.55 -3.49 12.47
N ARG A 276 27.74 -3.52 13.79
CA ARG A 276 27.03 -2.63 14.72
C ARG A 276 27.23 -1.15 14.40
N ALA A 277 28.45 -0.73 14.05
CA ALA A 277 28.74 0.65 13.67
C ALA A 277 27.96 1.11 12.43
N GLN A 278 27.79 0.23 11.43
CA GLN A 278 26.99 0.53 10.24
C GLN A 278 25.50 0.65 10.57
N LYS A 279 24.98 -0.15 11.52
CA LYS A 279 23.60 -0.02 12.02
C LYS A 279 23.40 1.30 12.75
N GLU A 280 24.34 1.68 13.62
CA GLU A 280 24.31 2.96 14.35
C GLU A 280 24.33 4.14 13.37
N GLN A 281 25.19 4.09 12.35
CA GLN A 281 25.23 5.11 11.30
C GLN A 281 23.90 5.18 10.53
N PHE A 282 23.35 4.05 10.10
CA PHE A 282 22.06 4.01 9.41
C PHE A 282 20.95 4.62 10.29
N ALA A 283 20.85 4.19 11.55
CA ALA A 283 19.86 4.69 12.50
C ALA A 283 19.99 6.21 12.70
N GLN A 284 21.20 6.72 12.92
CA GLN A 284 21.44 8.15 13.09
C GLN A 284 21.00 8.97 11.86
N ILE A 285 21.34 8.50 10.65
CA ILE A 285 20.97 9.22 9.42
C ILE A 285 19.45 9.19 9.22
N ILE A 286 18.79 8.04 9.41
CA ILE A 286 17.33 7.94 9.28
C ILE A 286 16.60 8.80 10.32
N LEU A 287 17.03 8.79 11.59
CA LEU A 287 16.39 9.58 12.64
C LEU A 287 16.60 11.09 12.45
N ARG A 288 17.71 11.49 11.84
CA ARG A 288 17.96 12.88 11.43
C ARG A 288 17.09 13.28 10.25
N GLU A 289 17.00 12.42 9.23
CA GLU A 289 16.24 12.67 8.02
C GLU A 289 14.79 12.20 8.18
N ARG A 290 13.95 13.06 8.77
CA ARG A 290 12.58 12.66 9.17
C ARG A 290 11.56 12.62 8.04
N VAL A 291 11.70 13.51 7.05
CA VAL A 291 10.64 13.77 6.06
C VAL A 291 11.12 13.83 4.63
N ASN A 292 12.43 13.89 4.37
CA ASN A 292 12.96 13.91 3.01
C ASN A 292 12.92 12.51 2.41
N LYS A 293 11.76 12.18 1.84
CA LYS A 293 11.46 10.91 1.19
C LYS A 293 12.55 10.45 0.21
N ARG A 294 12.97 11.34 -0.70
CA ARG A 294 14.00 11.04 -1.71
C ARG A 294 15.30 10.63 -1.05
N ARG A 295 15.73 11.39 -0.03
CA ARG A 295 16.96 11.11 0.70
C ARG A 295 16.89 9.78 1.47
N ILE A 296 15.75 9.49 2.11
CA ILE A 296 15.54 8.22 2.82
C ILE A 296 15.62 7.03 1.86
N CYS A 297 14.99 7.11 0.69
CA CYS A 297 15.07 6.05 -0.32
C CYS A 297 16.52 5.80 -0.79
N GLU A 298 17.33 6.85 -0.98
CA GLU A 298 18.76 6.70 -1.27
C GLU A 298 19.51 6.00 -0.12
N ILE A 299 19.27 6.39 1.13
CA ILE A 299 19.91 5.78 2.31
C ILE A 299 19.53 4.31 2.44
N VAL A 300 18.25 3.97 2.24
CA VAL A 300 17.74 2.59 2.27
C VAL A 300 18.36 1.76 1.17
N ARG A 301 18.45 2.26 -0.07
CA ARG A 301 19.10 1.57 -1.18
C ARG A 301 20.57 1.28 -0.90
N GLU A 302 21.31 2.26 -0.36
CA GLU A 302 22.71 2.07 0.00
C GLU A 302 22.89 1.11 1.17
N PHE A 303 22.00 1.13 2.15
CA PHE A 303 22.02 0.19 3.27
C PHE A 303 21.71 -1.24 2.80
N ALA A 304 20.76 -1.42 1.87
CA ALA A 304 20.48 -2.72 1.24
C ALA A 304 21.72 -3.31 0.55
N LEU A 305 22.52 -2.47 -0.13
CA LEU A 305 23.80 -2.90 -0.71
C LEU A 305 24.79 -3.40 0.36
N VAL A 306 24.90 -2.70 1.49
CA VAL A 306 25.73 -3.14 2.61
C VAL A 306 25.23 -4.47 3.18
N CYS A 307 23.92 -4.64 3.34
CA CYS A 307 23.30 -5.90 3.77
C CYS A 307 23.61 -7.06 2.83
N ALA A 308 23.74 -6.80 1.52
CA ALA A 308 24.15 -7.77 0.51
C ALA A 308 25.66 -8.07 0.53
N GLY A 309 26.47 -7.26 1.22
CA GLY A 309 27.94 -7.36 1.25
C GLY A 309 28.62 -6.56 0.14
N VAL A 310 27.89 -5.67 -0.53
CA VAL A 310 28.42 -4.79 -1.57
C VAL A 310 28.96 -3.52 -0.92
N ALA A 311 30.16 -3.10 -1.31
CA ALA A 311 30.76 -1.87 -0.81
C ALA A 311 29.88 -0.65 -1.16
N SER A 312 29.48 0.10 -0.14
CA SER A 312 28.76 1.36 -0.30
C SER A 312 29.65 2.54 0.10
N PRO A 313 29.75 3.62 -0.70
CA PRO A 313 30.60 4.77 -0.40
C PRO A 313 30.33 5.41 0.97
N ARG A 314 29.08 5.38 1.45
CA ARG A 314 28.71 5.98 2.75
C ARG A 314 29.10 5.14 3.95
N TYR A 315 29.20 3.82 3.79
CA TYR A 315 29.48 2.87 4.87
C TYR A 315 30.86 2.20 4.74
N GLY A 316 31.57 2.47 3.63
CA GLY A 316 32.86 1.88 3.26
C GLY A 316 34.09 2.52 3.91
N GLY A 317 33.91 3.47 4.82
CA GLY A 317 35.02 4.20 5.46
C GLY A 317 35.81 3.40 6.51
N GLY A 318 35.43 2.17 6.84
CA GLY A 318 36.06 1.41 7.94
C GLY A 318 37.07 0.36 7.51
N HIS A 319 36.73 -0.49 6.53
CA HIS A 319 37.49 -1.73 6.31
C HIS A 319 38.23 -1.75 4.96
N MET A 320 37.58 -1.36 3.86
CA MET A 320 38.22 -1.37 2.54
C MET A 320 39.28 -0.26 2.40
N ALA A 321 39.04 0.91 3.00
CA ALA A 321 40.01 2.01 3.02
C ALA A 321 41.25 1.68 3.88
N GLN A 322 41.07 1.01 5.02
CA GLN A 322 42.18 0.53 5.84
C GLN A 322 42.96 -0.60 5.15
N VAL A 323 42.27 -1.52 4.46
CA VAL A 323 42.91 -2.58 3.68
C VAL A 323 43.69 -1.99 2.51
N LEU A 324 43.11 -1.05 1.76
CA LEU A 324 43.80 -0.35 0.66
C LEU A 324 44.98 0.48 1.17
N GLU A 325 44.83 1.26 2.24
CA GLU A 325 45.96 1.98 2.87
C GLU A 325 47.05 1.01 3.39
N SER A 326 46.66 -0.14 3.94
CA SER A 326 47.62 -1.13 4.41
C SER A 326 48.38 -1.81 3.27
N HIS A 327 47.72 -2.05 2.14
CA HIS A 327 48.36 -2.56 0.92
C HIS A 327 49.26 -1.51 0.26
N GLU A 328 48.85 -0.24 0.26
CA GLU A 328 49.63 0.86 -0.30
C GLU A 328 50.88 1.15 0.55
N ARG A 329 50.75 1.21 1.89
CA ARG A 329 51.90 1.32 2.81
C ARG A 329 52.84 0.11 2.74
N ALA A 330 52.30 -1.11 2.54
CA ALA A 330 53.12 -2.30 2.37
C ALA A 330 53.90 -2.29 1.04
N ALA A 331 53.29 -1.76 -0.04
CA ALA A 331 53.95 -1.60 -1.33
C ALA A 331 55.06 -0.54 -1.27
N GLU A 332 54.83 0.59 -0.60
CA GLU A 332 55.83 1.65 -0.39
C GLU A 332 57.04 1.13 0.42
N HIS A 333 56.78 0.38 1.49
CA HIS A 333 57.85 -0.21 2.31
C HIS A 333 58.67 -1.26 1.54
N GLN A 334 58.04 -2.06 0.67
CA GLN A 334 58.75 -2.98 -0.22
C GLN A 334 59.58 -2.25 -1.28
N SER A 335 59.12 -1.12 -1.80
CA SER A 335 59.89 -0.29 -2.73
C SER A 335 61.15 0.27 -2.07
N MET A 336 61.01 0.85 -0.87
CA MET A 336 62.16 1.40 -0.13
C MET A 336 63.20 0.34 0.25
N LEU A 337 62.78 -0.90 0.52
CA LEU A 337 63.69 -2.02 0.78
C LEU A 337 64.44 -2.48 -0.47
N LYS A 338 63.84 -2.36 -1.67
CA LYS A 338 64.52 -2.64 -2.94
C LYS A 338 65.57 -1.56 -3.25
N ASP A 339 65.25 -0.29 -3.02
CA ASP A 339 66.17 0.83 -3.25
C ASP A 339 67.37 0.83 -2.30
N LYS A 340 67.18 0.38 -1.05
CA LYS A 340 68.29 0.15 -0.11
C LYS A 340 69.20 -1.02 -0.52
N LYS A 341 68.66 -2.06 -1.15
CA LYS A 341 69.46 -3.21 -1.59
C LYS A 341 70.29 -2.91 -2.85
N THR A 342 69.76 -2.12 -3.79
CA THR A 342 70.49 -1.67 -4.99
C THR A 342 71.58 -0.66 -4.68
N SER A 343 71.38 0.21 -3.69
CA SER A 343 72.43 1.15 -3.24
C SER A 343 73.56 0.47 -2.44
N THR A 344 73.30 -0.67 -1.79
CA THR A 344 74.33 -1.42 -1.06
C THR A 344 75.19 -2.30 -1.98
N THR A 345 74.67 -2.71 -3.16
CA THR A 345 75.41 -3.52 -4.14
C THR A 345 76.26 -2.69 -5.11
N ALA A 346 76.16 -1.36 -5.08
CA ALA A 346 76.99 -0.46 -5.90
C ALA A 346 78.29 0.01 -5.20
N ASN A 347 78.52 -0.39 -3.94
CA ASN A 347 79.67 0.01 -3.12
C ASN A 347 80.62 -1.15 -2.74
N THR A 348 80.59 -2.23 -3.51
CA THR A 348 81.59 -3.32 -3.52
C THR A 348 81.98 -3.60 -4.95
#